data_AF-A0A2P5C1D4-F1
#
_entry.id   AF-A0A2P5C1D4-F1
#
_cell.length_a   1.000
_cell.length_b   1.000
_cell.length_c   1.000
_cell.angle_alpha   90.00
_cell.angle_beta   90.00
_cell.angle_gamma   90.00
#
_symmetry.space_group_name_H-M   'P 1'
#
loop_
_entity.id
_entity.type
_entity.pdbx_description
1 polymer ?
#
loop_
_entity_poly.entity_id
_entity_poly.type
_entity_poly.pdbx_seq_one_letter_code
_entity_poly.pdbx_strand_id
1 'polypeptide(L)'
;MEGGGRGRVISDALDIFIDFRAQRDNLCLFGLPTKEWEADPPRDHEALLELPQPVSGNNISRDGMLKRDWLSLVARHSDSWLLALAFFQGRNFIQSERQRLFILINALPTVHELKSNRETADGETDSFK
;
A
#
# COMPACT_ATOMS: atom_id res chain seq x y z
N MET A 1 -26.91 -13.31 -11.43
CA MET A 1 -26.21 -14.40 -10.73
C MET A 1 -24.74 -14.27 -11.09
N GLU A 2 -24.10 -13.30 -10.46
CA GLU A 2 -23.15 -13.50 -9.34
C GLU A 2 -21.79 -13.98 -9.83
N GLY A 3 -20.86 -13.02 -9.89
CA GLY A 3 -19.44 -13.22 -10.16
C GLY A 3 -18.68 -11.93 -9.92
N GLY A 4 -19.08 -11.14 -8.92
CA GLY A 4 -18.31 -10.00 -8.46
C GLY A 4 -16.99 -10.53 -7.90
N GLY A 5 -15.90 -10.24 -8.61
CA GLY A 5 -14.54 -10.51 -8.14
C GLY A 5 -14.36 -9.79 -6.81
N ARG A 6 -14.50 -10.54 -5.72
CA ARG A 6 -14.06 -10.09 -4.40
C ARG A 6 -12.54 -10.02 -4.50
N GLY A 7 -11.97 -8.82 -4.42
CA GLY A 7 -10.53 -8.69 -4.35
C GLY A 7 -10.01 -9.52 -3.19
N ARG A 8 -8.91 -10.20 -3.45
CA ARG A 8 -8.37 -11.20 -2.53
C ARG A 8 -7.68 -10.45 -1.39
N VAL A 9 -8.06 -10.80 -0.16
CA VAL A 9 -7.37 -10.36 1.05
C VAL A 9 -5.96 -10.97 1.06
N ILE A 10 -4.94 -10.12 1.08
CA ILE A 10 -3.54 -10.53 1.09
C ILE A 10 -2.96 -10.32 2.49
N SER A 11 -2.47 -11.40 3.10
CA SER A 11 -1.90 -11.39 4.47
C SER A 11 -0.39 -11.13 4.50
N ASP A 12 0.35 -11.51 3.45
CA ASP A 12 1.82 -11.47 3.44
C ASP A 12 2.42 -10.81 2.20
N ALA A 13 3.58 -10.16 2.38
CA ALA A 13 4.29 -9.47 1.30
C ALA A 13 4.73 -10.41 0.16
N LEU A 14 4.88 -11.70 0.44
CA LEU A 14 5.19 -12.71 -0.56
C LEU A 14 3.99 -12.96 -1.49
N ASP A 15 2.78 -12.98 -0.94
CA ASP A 15 1.56 -13.16 -1.71
C ASP A 15 1.29 -11.94 -2.59
N ILE A 16 1.53 -10.72 -2.08
CA ILE A 16 1.47 -9.48 -2.89
C ILE A 16 2.45 -9.58 -4.07
N PHE A 17 3.68 -10.05 -3.81
CA PHE A 17 4.69 -10.16 -4.85
C PHE A 17 4.34 -11.21 -5.92
N ILE A 18 3.78 -12.36 -5.53
CA ILE A 18 3.38 -13.42 -6.45
C ILE A 18 2.16 -12.99 -7.28
N ASP A 19 1.16 -12.37 -6.66
CA ASP A 19 -0.05 -11.93 -7.35
C ASP A 19 0.25 -10.83 -8.36
N PHE A 20 1.08 -9.84 -7.99
CA PHE A 20 1.55 -8.83 -8.94
C PHE A 20 2.35 -9.46 -10.09
N ARG A 21 3.03 -10.60 -9.87
CA ARG A 21 3.80 -11.35 -10.90
C ARG A 21 2.95 -12.11 -11.88
N ALA A 22 1.83 -12.68 -11.43
CA ALA A 22 0.94 -13.43 -12.30
C ALA A 22 0.09 -12.53 -13.21
N GLN A 23 -0.09 -11.26 -12.86
CA GLN A 23 -1.06 -10.38 -13.51
C GLN A 23 -0.43 -9.45 -14.55
N ARG A 24 -1.05 -9.37 -15.74
CA ARG A 24 -0.61 -8.57 -16.89
C ARG A 24 -1.24 -7.18 -16.96
N ASP A 25 -2.25 -6.91 -16.14
CA ASP A 25 -3.01 -5.66 -16.13
C ASP A 25 -2.48 -4.68 -15.08
N ASN A 26 -2.74 -3.38 -15.26
CA ASN A 26 -2.28 -2.33 -14.36
C ASN A 26 -3.03 -2.38 -13.02
N LEU A 27 -2.36 -2.75 -11.92
CA LEU A 27 -2.98 -2.93 -10.59
C LEU A 27 -2.63 -1.83 -9.60
N CYS A 28 -3.53 -1.65 -8.63
CA CYS A 28 -3.40 -0.80 -7.46
C CYS A 28 -3.46 -1.64 -6.18
N LEU A 29 -2.71 -1.23 -5.15
CA LEU A 29 -2.78 -1.84 -3.82
C LEU A 29 -3.61 -0.96 -2.88
N PHE A 30 -4.71 -1.51 -2.36
CA PHE A 30 -5.62 -0.85 -1.44
C PHE A 30 -5.48 -1.40 -0.03
N GLY A 31 -5.42 -0.52 0.96
CA GLY A 31 -5.50 -0.88 2.38
C GLY A 31 -6.94 -0.77 2.88
N LEU A 32 -7.46 -1.81 3.52
CA LEU A 32 -8.82 -1.86 4.06
C LEU A 32 -8.84 -1.48 5.55
N PRO A 33 -9.97 -0.96 6.07
CA PRO A 33 -10.13 -0.68 7.51
C PRO A 33 -9.97 -1.93 8.40
N THR A 34 -10.15 -3.12 7.83
CA THR A 34 -9.92 -4.42 8.48
C THR A 34 -8.44 -4.74 8.70
N LYS A 35 -7.51 -3.87 8.27
CA LYS A 35 -6.05 -4.06 8.25
C LYS A 35 -5.58 -5.10 7.23
N GLU A 36 -6.44 -5.42 6.28
CA GLU A 36 -6.17 -6.30 5.16
C GLU A 36 -5.78 -5.47 3.92
N TRP A 37 -5.14 -6.12 2.95
CA TRP A 37 -4.76 -5.51 1.67
C TRP A 37 -5.49 -6.18 0.51
N GLU A 38 -5.88 -5.39 -0.48
CA GLU A 38 -6.58 -5.83 -1.69
C GLU A 38 -5.80 -5.33 -2.92
N ALA A 39 -5.60 -6.19 -3.92
CA ALA A 39 -4.96 -5.84 -5.19
C ALA A 39 -6.00 -5.93 -6.31
N ASP A 40 -6.36 -4.78 -6.87
CA ASP A 40 -7.38 -4.65 -7.91
C ASP A 40 -6.96 -3.61 -8.97
N PRO A 41 -7.49 -3.68 -10.21
CA PRO A 41 -7.34 -2.60 -11.17
C PRO A 41 -7.82 -1.26 -10.59
N PRO A 42 -7.32 -0.11 -11.09
CA PRO A 42 -7.91 1.19 -10.79
C PRO A 42 -9.42 1.12 -11.00
N ARG A 43 -10.21 1.36 -9.95
CA ARG A 43 -11.68 1.34 -10.07
C ARG A 43 -12.10 2.38 -11.11
N ASP A 44 -13.09 2.03 -11.95
CA ASP A 44 -13.57 2.88 -13.04
C ASP A 44 -13.75 4.34 -12.59
N HIS A 45 -13.12 5.23 -13.35
CA HIS A 45 -12.86 6.64 -13.02
C HIS A 45 -14.14 7.49 -12.83
N GLU A 46 -15.33 6.96 -13.14
CA GLU A 46 -16.60 7.70 -13.14
C GLU A 46 -17.43 7.53 -11.85
N ALA A 47 -17.15 6.53 -10.99
CA ALA A 47 -18.02 6.24 -9.83
C ALA A 47 -17.48 6.69 -8.45
N LEU A 48 -16.22 7.13 -8.33
CA LEU A 48 -15.64 7.58 -7.05
C LEU A 48 -14.74 8.82 -7.24
N LEU A 49 -15.34 9.93 -7.64
CA LEU A 49 -14.67 11.20 -7.98
C LEU A 49 -13.99 11.94 -6.80
N GLU A 50 -13.79 11.30 -5.66
CA GLU A 50 -13.36 12.01 -4.45
C GLU A 50 -12.21 11.36 -3.69
N LEU A 51 -12.06 10.03 -3.71
CA LEU A 51 -10.99 9.40 -2.93
C LEU A 51 -9.64 9.49 -3.65
N PRO A 52 -8.54 9.84 -2.95
CA PRO A 52 -7.20 9.73 -3.50
C PRO A 52 -6.97 8.32 -4.02
N GLN A 53 -6.54 8.18 -5.27
CA GLN A 53 -6.22 6.89 -5.86
C GLN A 53 -4.81 6.46 -5.45
N PRO A 54 -4.59 5.19 -5.11
CA PRO A 54 -3.23 4.67 -4.92
C PRO A 54 -2.45 4.71 -6.23
N VAL A 55 -1.12 4.64 -6.13
CA VAL A 55 -0.25 4.68 -7.30
C VAL A 55 -0.48 3.45 -8.16
N SER A 56 -0.95 3.70 -9.38
CA SER A 56 -1.15 2.71 -10.43
C SER A 56 0.18 2.46 -11.17
N GLY A 57 0.40 1.24 -11.67
CA GLY A 57 1.54 0.90 -12.52
C GLY A 57 2.73 0.33 -11.77
N ASN A 58 2.62 0.10 -10.46
CA ASN A 58 3.69 -0.46 -9.65
C ASN A 58 4.11 -1.86 -10.14
N ASN A 59 3.19 -2.63 -10.72
CA ASN A 59 3.50 -3.95 -11.30
C ASN A 59 4.35 -3.88 -12.57
N ILE A 60 4.28 -2.80 -13.34
CA ILE A 60 5.03 -2.62 -14.60
C ILE A 60 6.52 -2.36 -14.33
N SER A 61 6.83 -1.64 -13.25
CA SER A 61 8.22 -1.33 -12.88
C SER A 61 8.95 -2.51 -12.22
N ARG A 62 8.23 -3.58 -11.84
CA ARG A 62 8.80 -4.70 -11.06
C ARG A 62 9.93 -5.42 -11.78
N ASP A 63 9.76 -5.75 -13.05
CA ASP A 63 10.73 -6.60 -13.77
C ASP A 63 12.04 -5.86 -14.10
N GLY A 64 12.10 -4.54 -13.89
CA GLY A 64 13.28 -3.70 -14.07
C GLY A 64 14.08 -3.41 -12.79
N MET A 65 13.69 -3.95 -11.63
CA MET A 65 14.34 -3.65 -10.35
C MET A 65 14.42 -4.85 -9.40
N LEU A 66 15.34 -4.80 -8.44
CA LEU A 66 15.44 -5.81 -7.40
C LEU A 66 14.15 -5.84 -6.56
N LYS A 67 13.69 -7.04 -6.17
CA LYS A 67 12.48 -7.24 -5.34
C LYS A 67 12.47 -6.33 -4.09
N ARG A 68 13.62 -6.17 -3.43
CA ARG A 68 13.78 -5.31 -2.25
C ARG A 68 13.49 -3.84 -2.55
N ASP A 69 14.01 -3.36 -3.66
CA ASP A 69 13.90 -1.95 -4.06
C ASP A 69 12.47 -1.67 -4.55
N TRP A 70 11.86 -2.65 -5.23
CA TRP A 70 10.43 -2.64 -5.58
C TRP A 70 9.52 -2.57 -4.36
N LEU A 71 9.71 -3.45 -3.38
CA LEU A 71 8.92 -3.42 -2.14
C LEU A 71 9.12 -2.10 -1.38
N SER A 72 10.32 -1.52 -1.43
CA SER A 72 10.60 -0.21 -0.84
C SER A 72 9.88 0.93 -1.57
N LEU A 73 9.78 0.85 -2.89
CA LEU A 73 9.03 1.80 -3.71
C LEU A 73 7.52 1.71 -3.41
N VAL A 74 6.97 0.50 -3.37
CA VAL A 74 5.57 0.25 -3.02
C VAL A 74 5.27 0.80 -1.62
N ALA A 75 6.12 0.51 -0.62
CA ALA A 75 5.94 1.00 0.75
C ALA A 75 5.86 2.54 0.81
N ARG A 76 6.78 3.25 0.15
CA ARG A 76 6.77 4.74 0.13
C ARG A 76 5.54 5.32 -0.56
N HIS A 77 5.08 4.68 -1.63
CA HIS A 77 3.85 5.09 -2.31
C HIS A 77 2.62 4.82 -1.44
N SER A 78 2.57 3.70 -0.72
CA SER A 78 1.52 3.39 0.25
C SER A 78 1.47 4.41 1.39
N ASP A 79 2.62 4.79 1.96
CA ASP A 79 2.71 5.83 3.01
C ASP A 79 2.11 7.16 2.51
N SER A 80 2.47 7.58 1.30
CA SER A 80 1.96 8.81 0.69
C SER A 80 0.45 8.74 0.43
N TRP A 81 -0.06 7.60 -0.04
CA TRP A 81 -1.47 7.39 -0.30
C TRP A 81 -2.30 7.39 0.99
N LEU A 82 -1.84 6.71 2.05
CA LEU A 82 -2.51 6.70 3.36
C LEU A 82 -2.60 8.11 3.96
N LEU A 83 -1.54 8.90 3.82
CA LEU A 83 -1.55 10.30 4.25
C LEU A 83 -2.59 11.12 3.46
N ALA A 84 -2.61 10.98 2.13
CA ALA A 84 -3.60 11.65 1.29
C ALA A 84 -5.04 11.24 1.67
N LEU A 85 -5.28 9.94 1.89
CA LEU A 85 -6.58 9.40 2.29
C LEU A 85 -7.02 9.94 3.66
N ALA A 86 -6.12 9.98 4.64
CA ALA A 86 -6.43 10.49 5.97
C ALA A 86 -6.85 11.97 5.94
N PHE A 87 -6.14 12.80 5.19
CA PHE A 87 -6.47 14.22 5.05
C PHE A 87 -7.69 14.47 4.15
N PHE A 88 -7.93 13.60 3.18
CA PHE A 88 -9.15 13.64 2.37
C PHE A 88 -10.40 13.37 3.23
N GLN A 89 -10.33 12.38 4.14
CA GLN A 89 -11.40 12.13 5.11
C GLN A 89 -11.52 13.28 6.12
N GLY A 90 -10.39 13.87 6.51
CA GLY A 90 -10.31 15.05 7.37
C GLY A 90 -10.63 16.38 6.69
N ARG A 91 -11.26 16.41 5.50
CA ARG A 91 -11.47 17.66 4.72
C ARG A 91 -12.20 18.78 5.46
N ASN A 92 -13.05 18.43 6.44
CA ASN A 92 -13.80 19.39 7.26
C ASN A 92 -13.08 19.79 8.56
N PHE A 93 -11.88 19.26 8.83
CA PHE A 93 -11.14 19.56 10.05
C PHE A 93 -10.62 21.00 10.05
N ILE A 94 -10.70 21.65 11.21
CA ILE A 94 -10.02 22.92 11.45
C ILE A 94 -8.50 22.71 11.60
N GLN A 95 -7.74 23.80 11.65
CA GLN A 95 -6.27 23.75 11.70
C GLN A 95 -5.74 22.87 12.85
N SER A 96 -6.29 23.01 14.05
CA SER A 96 -5.85 22.26 15.23
C SER A 96 -6.15 20.76 15.12
N GLU A 97 -7.28 20.39 14.51
CA GLU A 97 -7.67 18.99 14.27
C GLU A 97 -6.77 18.34 13.23
N ARG A 98 -6.43 19.06 12.15
CA ARG A 98 -5.45 18.59 11.15
C ARG A 98 -4.06 18.41 11.75
N GLN A 99 -3.63 19.33 12.63
CA GLN A 99 -2.37 19.20 13.35
C GLN A 99 -2.38 17.98 14.27
N ARG A 100 -3.47 17.76 15.01
CA ARG A 100 -3.64 16.58 15.87
C ARG A 100 -3.61 15.28 15.06
N LEU A 101 -4.30 15.23 13.92
CA LEU A 101 -4.28 14.08 13.01
C LEU A 101 -2.85 13.77 12.55
N PHE A 102 -2.11 14.78 12.11
CA PHE A 102 -0.72 14.61 11.67
C PHE A 102 0.19 14.06 12.79
N ILE A 103 0.03 14.56 14.02
CA ILE A 103 0.77 14.06 15.18
C ILE A 103 0.45 12.59 15.44
N LEU A 104 -0.83 12.20 15.38
CA LEU A 104 -1.24 10.82 15.58
C LEU A 104 -0.70 9.88 14.50
N ILE A 105 -0.69 10.32 13.23
CA ILE A 105 -0.13 9.54 12.12
C ILE A 105 1.39 9.35 12.31
N ASN A 106 2.13 10.41 12.63
CA ASN A 106 3.59 10.33 12.80
C ASN A 106 4.03 9.67 14.12
N ALA A 107 3.11 9.39 15.04
CA ALA A 107 3.42 8.59 16.23
C ALA A 107 3.59 7.09 15.90
N LEU A 108 3.25 6.69 14.67
CA LEU A 108 3.40 5.33 14.18
C LEU A 108 4.57 5.25 13.18
N PRO A 109 5.30 4.11 13.14
CA PRO A 109 6.28 3.89 12.08
C PRO A 109 5.56 3.81 10.73
N THR A 110 6.20 4.34 9.70
CA THR A 110 5.76 4.22 8.31
C THR A 110 5.82 2.77 7.84
N VAL A 111 5.07 2.44 6.79
CA VAL A 111 5.15 1.12 6.13
C VAL A 111 6.58 0.86 5.66
N HIS A 112 7.27 1.90 5.15
CA HIS A 112 8.67 1.79 4.74
C HIS A 112 9.62 1.46 5.91
N GLU A 113 9.45 2.09 7.07
CA GLU A 113 10.25 1.81 8.27
C GLU A 113 9.96 0.42 8.83
N LEU A 114 8.70 0.00 8.90
CA LEU A 114 8.33 -1.35 9.35
C LEU A 114 8.97 -2.44 8.49
N LYS A 115 8.97 -2.25 7.16
CA LYS A 115 9.66 -3.15 6.24
C LYS A 115 11.16 -3.21 6.52
N SER A 116 11.79 -2.05 6.73
CA SER A 116 13.24 -1.97 6.95
C SER A 116 13.66 -2.58 8.29
N ASN A 117 12.85 -2.37 9.33
CA ASN A 117 13.09 -2.95 10.67
C ASN A 117 12.98 -4.48 10.68
N ARG A 118 12.09 -5.05 9.86
CA ARG A 118 12.00 -6.51 9.69
C ARG A 118 13.23 -7.08 8.98
N GLU A 119 13.73 -6.40 7.94
CA GLU A 119 14.98 -6.81 7.28
C GLU A 119 16.19 -6.76 8.22
N THR A 120 16.27 -5.78 9.11
CA THR A 120 17.35 -5.72 10.11
C THR A 120 17.21 -6.78 11.19
N ALA A 121 15.98 -7.17 11.56
CA ALA A 121 15.73 -8.22 12.55
C ALA A 121 16.03 -9.62 11.98
N ASP A 122 15.71 -9.86 10.71
CA ASP A 122 15.95 -11.14 10.03
C ASP A 122 17.41 -11.27 9.54
N GLY A 123 18.09 -10.14 9.32
CA GLY A 123 19.49 -10.05 8.89
C GLY A 123 20.52 -10.49 9.95
N GLU A 124 20.09 -10.79 11.18
CA GLU A 124 20.95 -11.36 12.23
C GLU A 124 20.85 -12.90 12.29
N THR A 125 20.03 -13.53 11.42
CA THR A 125 19.85 -14.99 11.37
C THR A 125 20.19 -15.68 10.05
N ASP A 126 20.51 -14.96 8.97
CA ASP A 126 20.89 -15.59 7.70
C ASP A 126 22.40 -15.54 7.43
N SER A 127 23.15 -16.30 8.24
CA SER A 127 24.36 -16.97 7.76
C SER A 127 24.01 -18.41 7.40
N PHE A 128 23.53 -18.64 6.19
CA PHE A 128 23.54 -19.97 5.58
C PHE A 128 24.38 -19.93 4.30
N LYS A 129 25.39 -20.82 4.30
CA LYS A 129 26.30 -21.13 3.20
C LYS A 129 25.55 -21.58 1.95
#